data_AF-A0A521ZW76-F1
#
_entry.id   AF-A0A521ZW76-F1
#
_cell.length_a   1.000
_cell.length_b   1.000
_cell.length_c   1.000
_cell.angle_alpha   90.00
_cell.angle_beta   90.00
_cell.angle_gamma   90.00
#
_symmetry.space_group_name_H-M   'P 1'
#
loop_
_entity.id
_entity.type
_entity.pdbx_description
1 polymer ?
#
loop_
_entity_poly.entity_id
_entity_poly.type
_entity_poly.pdbx_seq_one_letter_code
_entity_poly.pdbx_strand_id
1 'polypeptide(L)'
;MSRSVLQRRVLSVALSAALSALAVQAQAASISRLTPPSNPLLATATTLSRFLQGQKFDLQATVRPDAGQNVVSFQFSVDGTSVTPAAGTTSIITETQSATCVSTTTGLTTGAATCKLVAGLPGNTAVVSVRGYSHNTAGVHTLGVTAVTDTGASISKTDGNFEVVGLTLNNGRPAKNVVIMLGDGMGAAHRTAARIMAKGYLQGKAQNRLAMDTFPYTGMVMTASLNSIVTDSAPGMSNYVSGNKAQNNQEGVFPDDTQDAFDNPRFEYLSEFLHRTKGSSLGVVTTADVFDATPAANAVHTSNRGNGTGIVDQFLDDANLTGLKVLMGGGRKWFLPSNLTQSAGTDATARTFDVQPSGLGSTANGSARKAASDYVLPADIVAGWNAAPGALDANRDLIAGFQSAGFTYAPDNTALQAAGTPDKLLGLFSLSNMNVALDKINGRRGTSTI
;
A
#
# COMPACT_ATOMS: atom_id res chain seq x y z
N MET A 1 71.13 -3.98 24.50
CA MET A 1 71.55 -3.05 25.57
C MET A 1 72.22 -1.83 24.95
N SER A 2 71.96 -0.68 25.56
CA SER A 2 72.55 0.64 25.35
C SER A 2 71.95 1.57 24.28
N ARG A 3 71.61 2.75 24.79
CA ARG A 3 70.98 3.94 24.21
C ARG A 3 72.04 5.02 23.98
N SER A 4 71.62 6.09 23.30
CA SER A 4 72.22 7.45 23.19
C SER A 4 73.31 7.57 22.12
N VAL A 5 73.35 8.59 21.27
CA VAL A 5 73.46 10.06 21.53
C VAL A 5 73.06 10.78 20.21
N LEU A 6 72.00 11.60 20.18
CA LEU A 6 72.01 13.07 20.31
C LEU A 6 72.44 13.83 19.02
N GLN A 7 71.52 14.56 18.38
CA GLN A 7 71.81 15.92 17.89
C GLN A 7 70.52 16.73 17.65
N ARG A 8 70.54 17.96 18.18
CA ARG A 8 69.47 18.98 18.24
C ARG A 8 69.42 19.84 16.97
N ARG A 9 68.24 20.42 16.66
CA ARG A 9 67.98 21.78 16.11
C ARG A 9 66.46 21.91 15.86
N VAL A 10 65.67 22.49 16.77
CA VAL A 10 65.23 23.92 16.87
C VAL A 10 64.51 24.44 15.60
N LEU A 11 63.18 24.62 15.78
CA LEU A 11 62.18 25.51 15.14
C LEU A 11 62.48 26.16 13.77
N SER A 12 61.53 25.99 12.83
CA SER A 12 60.95 27.10 12.02
C SER A 12 59.65 26.67 11.32
N VAL A 13 58.62 27.48 11.58
CA VAL A 13 57.28 27.65 10.99
C VAL A 13 57.12 27.25 9.51
N ALA A 14 56.09 26.44 9.20
CA ALA A 14 55.26 26.58 7.99
C ALA A 14 53.90 25.89 8.20
N LEU A 15 52.93 26.70 8.60
CA LEU A 15 51.51 26.41 8.74
C LEU A 15 50.92 26.07 7.36
N SER A 16 50.75 24.79 7.03
CA SER A 16 49.89 24.36 5.92
C SER A 16 48.53 24.00 6.50
N ALA A 17 47.72 25.02 6.78
CA ALA A 17 46.30 24.84 7.03
C ALA A 17 45.67 24.36 5.72
N ALA A 18 45.51 23.04 5.59
CA ALA A 18 44.63 22.47 4.59
C ALA A 18 43.20 22.91 4.95
N LEU A 19 42.76 23.99 4.32
CA LEU A 19 41.38 24.41 4.30
C LEU A 19 40.61 23.32 3.53
N SER A 20 40.18 22.27 4.23
CA SER A 20 39.15 21.36 3.74
C SER A 20 37.83 22.13 3.77
N ALA A 21 37.65 23.03 2.80
CA ALA A 21 36.33 23.50 2.45
C ALA A 21 35.53 22.25 2.05
N LEU A 22 34.53 21.92 2.86
CA LEU A 22 33.44 21.05 2.49
C LEU A 22 32.76 21.69 1.28
N ALA A 23 33.28 21.44 0.09
CA ALA A 23 32.56 21.67 -1.14
C ALA A 23 31.37 20.72 -1.09
N VAL A 24 30.20 21.27 -0.78
CA VAL A 24 28.92 20.65 -1.12
C VAL A 24 29.02 20.36 -2.61
N GLN A 25 29.23 19.10 -2.98
CA GLN A 25 29.20 18.71 -4.39
C GLN A 25 27.80 19.04 -4.90
N ALA A 26 27.69 20.10 -5.70
CA ALA A 26 26.47 20.40 -6.42
C ALA A 26 26.15 19.19 -7.32
N GLN A 27 25.10 18.46 -6.98
CA GLN A 27 24.66 17.28 -7.71
C GLN A 27 23.94 17.75 -8.98
N ALA A 28 24.31 17.19 -10.14
CA ALA A 28 23.75 17.59 -11.43
C ALA A 28 22.24 17.28 -11.55
N ALA A 29 21.53 18.07 -12.36
CA ALA A 29 20.14 17.84 -12.67
C ALA A 29 19.88 16.40 -13.12
N SER A 30 18.86 15.76 -12.55
CA SER A 30 18.57 14.34 -12.79
C SER A 30 17.12 13.99 -12.48
N ILE A 31 16.68 12.84 -12.99
CA ILE A 31 15.41 12.20 -12.59
C ILE A 31 15.76 10.91 -11.86
N SER A 32 15.61 10.93 -10.53
CA SER A 32 16.06 9.84 -9.65
C SER A 32 15.07 8.68 -9.58
N ARG A 33 13.78 8.94 -9.86
CA ARG A 33 12.70 7.95 -9.86
C ARG A 33 11.80 8.18 -11.04
N LEU A 34 11.38 7.10 -11.69
CA LEU A 34 10.36 7.09 -12.72
C LEU A 34 9.42 5.91 -12.45
N THR A 35 8.13 6.22 -12.35
CA THR A 35 7.05 5.29 -11.99
C THR A 35 6.08 5.19 -13.17
N PRO A 36 5.62 3.98 -13.56
CA PRO A 36 5.84 2.69 -12.90
C PRO A 36 7.30 2.22 -12.85
N PRO A 37 7.72 1.50 -11.80
CA PRO A 37 9.10 1.05 -11.69
C PRO A 37 9.47 0.10 -12.84
N SER A 38 10.59 0.41 -13.49
CA SER A 38 11.27 -0.47 -14.44
C SER A 38 12.45 -1.15 -13.76
N ASN A 39 13.02 -2.19 -14.38
CA ASN A 39 14.10 -2.93 -13.76
C ASN A 39 15.15 -3.42 -14.76
N PRO A 40 16.45 -3.26 -14.46
CA PRO A 40 17.54 -3.92 -15.16
C PRO A 40 17.99 -5.24 -14.49
N LEU A 41 17.09 -6.07 -13.94
CA LEU A 41 17.52 -7.32 -13.25
C LEU A 41 18.10 -8.37 -14.22
N LEU A 42 17.77 -8.31 -15.50
CA LEU A 42 18.39 -9.10 -16.57
C LEU A 42 18.41 -8.27 -17.85
N ALA A 43 19.46 -8.39 -18.67
CA ALA A 43 19.54 -7.72 -19.99
C ALA A 43 18.37 -8.07 -20.94
N THR A 44 17.56 -9.09 -20.60
CA THR A 44 16.43 -9.61 -21.37
C THR A 44 15.08 -9.54 -20.64
N ALA A 45 15.02 -9.13 -19.37
CA ALA A 45 13.78 -8.95 -18.62
C ALA A 45 13.56 -7.46 -18.39
N THR A 46 13.01 -6.80 -19.39
CA THR A 46 13.02 -5.33 -19.48
C THR A 46 11.99 -4.66 -18.60
N THR A 47 10.94 -5.35 -18.12
CA THR A 47 9.77 -4.74 -17.48
C THR A 47 9.45 -5.35 -16.11
N LEU A 48 9.34 -4.49 -15.08
CA LEU A 48 8.93 -4.89 -13.73
C LEU A 48 7.44 -4.65 -13.48
N SER A 49 6.90 -3.54 -13.98
CA SER A 49 5.48 -3.24 -13.91
C SER A 49 4.72 -3.75 -15.14
N ARG A 50 3.60 -4.42 -14.88
CA ARG A 50 2.76 -5.07 -15.89
C ARG A 50 1.31 -4.72 -15.63
N PHE A 51 0.58 -4.38 -16.70
CA PHE A 51 -0.81 -3.93 -16.61
C PHE A 51 -1.67 -4.65 -17.63
N LEU A 52 -2.94 -4.85 -17.32
CA LEU A 52 -3.92 -5.27 -18.33
C LEU A 52 -4.25 -4.10 -19.26
N GLN A 53 -4.74 -4.42 -20.45
CA GLN A 53 -5.25 -3.41 -21.38
C GLN A 53 -6.34 -2.56 -20.71
N GLY A 54 -6.09 -1.25 -20.62
CA GLY A 54 -7.00 -0.30 -20.00
C GLY A 54 -7.03 -0.34 -18.47
N GLN A 55 -6.13 -1.08 -17.81
CA GLN A 55 -5.92 -0.97 -16.36
C GLN A 55 -5.33 0.40 -16.03
N LYS A 56 -5.82 1.02 -14.95
CA LYS A 56 -5.36 2.34 -14.53
C LYS A 56 -4.11 2.25 -13.65
N PHE A 57 -3.21 3.22 -13.81
CA PHE A 57 -2.05 3.44 -12.95
C PHE A 57 -1.55 4.88 -13.05
N ASP A 58 -0.79 5.33 -12.06
CA ASP A 58 -0.18 6.65 -12.05
C ASP A 58 1.18 6.65 -12.75
N LEU A 59 1.49 7.76 -13.43
CA LEU A 59 2.85 8.09 -13.85
C LEU A 59 3.42 9.11 -12.87
N GLN A 60 4.63 8.89 -12.39
CA GLN A 60 5.28 9.83 -11.46
C GLN A 60 6.78 9.88 -11.68
N ALA A 61 7.39 11.03 -11.43
CA ALA A 61 8.84 11.18 -11.45
C ALA A 61 9.35 12.10 -10.34
N THR A 62 10.49 11.73 -9.74
CA THR A 62 11.24 12.60 -8.82
C THR A 62 12.31 13.32 -9.62
N VAL A 63 12.09 14.61 -9.86
CA VAL A 63 12.95 15.51 -10.63
C VAL A 63 13.82 16.32 -9.68
N ARG A 64 15.13 16.28 -9.89
CA ARG A 64 16.12 17.07 -9.16
C ARG A 64 16.69 18.09 -10.13
N PRO A 65 16.27 19.37 -10.10
CA PRO A 65 16.86 20.39 -10.94
C PRO A 65 18.21 20.87 -10.38
N ASP A 66 18.99 21.57 -11.21
CA ASP A 66 20.24 22.20 -10.77
C ASP A 66 19.98 23.18 -9.62
N ALA A 67 20.97 23.38 -8.76
CA ALA A 67 20.84 24.23 -7.58
C ALA A 67 20.29 25.63 -7.92
N GLY A 68 19.23 26.02 -7.23
CA GLY A 68 18.55 27.32 -7.41
C GLY A 68 17.50 27.35 -8.52
N GLN A 69 17.33 26.29 -9.30
CA GLN A 69 16.24 26.17 -10.28
C GLN A 69 15.04 25.44 -9.69
N ASN A 70 13.84 25.76 -10.18
CA ASN A 70 12.59 25.09 -9.81
C ASN A 70 11.90 24.49 -11.03
N VAL A 71 11.30 23.31 -10.88
CA VAL A 71 10.46 22.73 -11.94
C VAL A 71 9.16 23.51 -12.04
N VAL A 72 8.83 24.00 -13.24
CA VAL A 72 7.61 24.79 -13.51
C VAL A 72 6.63 24.08 -14.44
N SER A 73 7.10 23.11 -15.22
CA SER A 73 6.23 22.26 -16.05
C SER A 73 6.88 20.92 -16.32
N PHE A 74 6.08 19.95 -16.78
CA PHE A 74 6.56 18.64 -17.17
C PHE A 74 5.66 18.03 -18.25
N GLN A 75 6.19 17.05 -18.95
CA GLN A 75 5.50 16.27 -19.98
C GLN A 75 5.97 14.83 -19.93
N PHE A 76 5.07 13.90 -19.60
CA PHE A 76 5.32 12.47 -19.78
C PHE A 76 5.17 12.08 -21.25
N SER A 77 5.87 11.03 -21.68
CA SER A 77 5.72 10.43 -23.00
C SER A 77 5.71 8.90 -22.91
N VAL A 78 4.93 8.28 -23.80
CA VAL A 78 4.90 6.83 -24.00
C VAL A 78 5.20 6.56 -25.45
N ASP A 79 6.22 5.75 -25.74
CA ASP A 79 6.70 5.48 -27.10
C ASP A 79 7.00 6.75 -27.90
N GLY A 80 7.64 7.72 -27.22
CA GLY A 80 7.97 9.03 -27.78
C GLY A 80 6.76 9.96 -28.01
N THR A 81 5.55 9.50 -27.70
CA THR A 81 4.32 10.29 -27.85
C THR A 81 3.94 10.93 -26.53
N SER A 82 3.71 12.25 -26.53
CA SER A 82 3.30 12.99 -25.32
C SER A 82 1.98 12.46 -24.73
N VAL A 83 1.97 12.26 -23.42
CA VAL A 83 0.76 11.95 -22.65
C VAL A 83 -0.08 13.21 -22.48
N THR A 84 -1.35 13.19 -22.86
CA THR A 84 -2.28 14.31 -22.60
C THR A 84 -3.14 13.98 -21.37
N PRO A 85 -2.81 14.50 -20.19
CA PRO A 85 -3.58 14.23 -18.97
C PRO A 85 -4.94 14.95 -19.00
N ALA A 86 -5.91 14.42 -18.27
CA ALA A 86 -7.17 15.11 -18.04
C ALA A 86 -6.96 16.34 -17.14
N ALA A 87 -7.85 17.32 -17.25
CA ALA A 87 -7.76 18.52 -16.43
C ALA A 87 -7.81 18.16 -14.93
N GLY A 88 -6.90 18.74 -14.15
CA GLY A 88 -6.83 18.52 -12.71
C GLY A 88 -6.14 17.22 -12.29
N THR A 89 -5.69 16.34 -13.21
CA THR A 89 -5.06 15.06 -12.85
C THR A 89 -3.53 15.13 -12.79
N THR A 90 -2.97 16.33 -12.63
CA THR A 90 -1.53 16.57 -12.62
C THR A 90 -1.11 17.39 -11.42
N SER A 91 0.07 17.11 -10.87
CA SER A 91 0.63 17.85 -9.75
C SER A 91 2.15 18.01 -9.87
N ILE A 92 2.65 19.09 -9.25
CA ILE A 92 4.08 19.31 -8.98
C ILE A 92 4.18 19.60 -7.49
N ILE A 93 4.84 18.71 -6.75
CA ILE A 93 5.03 18.80 -5.30
C ILE A 93 6.49 19.15 -5.02
N THR A 94 6.72 20.28 -4.33
CA THR A 94 8.06 20.74 -3.94
C THR A 94 8.06 21.28 -2.50
N GLU A 95 9.24 21.38 -1.91
CA GLU A 95 9.50 22.00 -0.60
C GLU A 95 10.21 23.35 -0.69
N THR A 96 10.08 24.04 -1.83
CA THR A 96 10.80 25.28 -2.06
C THR A 96 10.44 26.32 -0.99
N GLN A 97 11.45 26.95 -0.37
CA GLN A 97 11.36 28.10 0.54
C GLN A 97 10.95 27.83 1.99
N SER A 98 10.74 26.57 2.40
CA SER A 98 10.47 26.25 3.81
C SER A 98 11.77 25.97 4.57
N ALA A 99 12.23 26.93 5.39
CA ALA A 99 13.47 26.78 6.20
C ALA A 99 13.40 25.64 7.23
N THR A 100 12.20 25.17 7.56
CA THR A 100 11.99 23.98 8.41
C THR A 100 12.05 22.68 7.62
N CYS A 101 11.71 22.72 6.32
CA CYS A 101 11.68 21.55 5.45
C CYS A 101 12.91 21.38 4.59
N VAL A 102 13.71 22.43 4.40
CA VAL A 102 15.01 22.39 3.75
C VAL A 102 16.05 22.96 4.71
N SER A 103 17.02 22.13 5.10
CA SER A 103 18.10 22.55 5.99
C SER A 103 18.94 23.63 5.32
N THR A 104 19.12 24.77 5.99
CA THR A 104 20.02 25.84 5.54
C THR A 104 21.50 25.45 5.62
N THR A 105 21.83 24.40 6.38
CA THR A 105 23.21 23.89 6.52
C THR A 105 23.57 22.89 5.41
N THR A 106 22.66 21.97 5.09
CA THR A 106 22.96 20.89 4.12
C THR A 106 22.32 21.10 2.75
N GLY A 107 21.31 21.98 2.63
CA GLY A 107 20.49 22.14 1.43
C GLY A 107 19.56 20.95 1.15
N LEU A 108 19.45 20.01 2.10
CA LEU A 108 18.64 18.81 1.96
C LEU A 108 17.31 18.94 2.70
N THR A 109 16.31 18.23 2.21
CA THR A 109 15.01 18.11 2.85
C THR A 109 15.17 17.43 4.22
N THR A 110 14.46 17.95 5.22
CA THR A 110 14.56 17.47 6.61
C THR A 110 13.67 16.26 6.87
N GLY A 111 12.61 16.10 6.09
CA GLY A 111 11.62 15.05 6.33
C GLY A 111 10.78 15.27 7.60
N ALA A 112 10.68 16.51 8.10
CA ALA A 112 9.83 16.80 9.26
C ALA A 112 8.34 16.58 8.91
N ALA A 113 7.50 16.31 9.92
CA ALA A 113 6.11 15.88 9.74
C ALA A 113 5.20 16.86 8.97
N THR A 114 5.56 18.14 8.90
CA THR A 114 4.82 19.16 8.14
C THR A 114 5.31 19.31 6.69
N CYS A 115 6.36 18.58 6.32
CA CYS A 115 6.97 18.65 5.00
C CYS A 115 6.33 17.58 4.09
N LYS A 116 6.27 17.90 2.81
CA LYS A 116 5.71 17.08 1.74
C LYS A 116 6.68 16.05 1.22
N LEU A 117 7.99 16.32 1.27
CA LEU A 117 9.03 15.43 0.74
C LEU A 117 9.78 14.70 1.86
N VAL A 118 10.20 13.47 1.60
CA VAL A 118 11.02 12.66 2.51
C VAL A 118 12.38 13.32 2.77
N ALA A 119 13.06 12.93 3.85
CA ALA A 119 14.37 13.47 4.21
C ALA A 119 15.46 13.10 3.18
N GLY A 120 16.46 13.99 3.03
CA GLY A 120 17.69 13.71 2.29
C GLY A 120 17.66 13.99 0.79
N LEU A 121 16.58 14.58 0.27
CA LEU A 121 16.51 15.06 -1.12
C LEU A 121 17.06 16.50 -1.21
N PRO A 122 17.62 16.94 -2.35
CA PRO A 122 17.89 18.36 -2.57
C PRO A 122 16.63 19.22 -2.40
N GLY A 123 16.72 20.40 -1.77
CA GLY A 123 15.55 21.21 -1.40
C GLY A 123 14.67 21.71 -2.55
N ASN A 124 15.19 21.75 -3.78
CA ASN A 124 14.47 22.11 -5.01
C ASN A 124 13.92 20.89 -5.77
N THR A 125 13.99 19.69 -5.18
CA THR A 125 13.39 18.48 -5.75
C THR A 125 11.89 18.68 -5.96
N ALA A 126 11.40 18.19 -7.09
CA ALA A 126 9.99 18.17 -7.43
C ALA A 126 9.53 16.73 -7.70
N VAL A 127 8.40 16.35 -7.11
CA VAL A 127 7.67 15.14 -7.50
C VAL A 127 6.57 15.56 -8.45
N VAL A 128 6.60 15.05 -9.69
CA VAL A 128 5.61 15.36 -10.74
C VAL A 128 4.78 14.14 -11.06
N SER A 129 3.46 14.31 -11.15
CA SER A 129 2.52 13.18 -11.28
C SER A 129 1.49 13.40 -12.38
N VAL A 130 1.11 12.30 -13.07
CA VAL A 130 -0.13 12.16 -13.85
C VAL A 130 -0.94 11.04 -13.22
N ARG A 131 -2.17 11.35 -12.78
CA ARG A 131 -3.03 10.42 -12.07
C ARG A 131 -3.98 9.66 -12.99
N GLY A 132 -4.18 8.36 -12.74
CA GLY A 132 -5.19 7.53 -13.41
C GLY A 132 -4.93 7.31 -14.91
N TYR A 133 -3.68 7.29 -15.35
CA TYR A 133 -3.29 6.97 -16.72
C TYR A 133 -3.70 5.53 -17.09
N SER A 134 -3.97 5.27 -18.37
CA SER A 134 -4.22 3.92 -18.88
C SER A 134 -3.73 3.78 -20.31
N HIS A 135 -3.36 2.55 -20.69
CA HIS A 135 -2.89 2.24 -22.04
C HIS A 135 -3.54 0.95 -22.54
N ASN A 136 -3.92 0.92 -23.82
CA ASN A 136 -4.70 -0.19 -24.39
C ASN A 136 -3.91 -1.04 -25.40
N THR A 137 -2.85 -0.52 -25.98
CA THR A 137 -2.01 -1.29 -26.91
C THR A 137 -1.23 -2.32 -26.10
N ALA A 138 -1.27 -3.59 -26.50
CA ALA A 138 -0.48 -4.62 -25.84
C ALA A 138 0.99 -4.55 -26.29
N GLY A 139 1.92 -4.82 -25.37
CA GLY A 139 3.35 -4.80 -25.65
C GLY A 139 4.16 -4.18 -24.51
N VAL A 140 5.48 -4.13 -24.71
CA VAL A 140 6.38 -3.36 -23.86
C VAL A 140 6.46 -1.95 -24.41
N HIS A 141 6.24 -0.96 -23.55
CA HIS A 141 6.22 0.45 -23.89
C HIS A 141 7.35 1.18 -23.18
N THR A 142 7.97 2.11 -23.90
CA THR A 142 8.95 3.04 -23.31
C THR A 142 8.23 4.15 -22.58
N LEU A 143 8.76 4.55 -21.42
CA LEU A 143 8.25 5.64 -20.60
C LEU A 143 9.32 6.71 -20.48
N GLY A 144 8.95 7.94 -20.84
CA GLY A 144 9.78 9.11 -20.67
C GLY A 144 9.09 10.23 -19.92
N VAL A 145 9.89 11.15 -19.39
CA VAL A 145 9.45 12.40 -18.82
C VAL A 145 10.46 13.50 -19.15
N THR A 146 9.95 14.68 -19.48
CA THR A 146 10.73 15.91 -19.62
C THR A 146 10.15 16.94 -18.66
N ALA A 147 10.98 17.47 -17.77
CA ALA A 147 10.65 18.58 -16.88
C ALA A 147 11.36 19.85 -17.35
N VAL A 148 10.67 20.98 -17.28
CA VAL A 148 11.22 22.30 -17.62
C VAL A 148 11.30 23.15 -16.37
N THR A 149 12.42 23.83 -16.18
CA THR A 149 12.66 24.71 -15.04
C THR A 149 12.29 26.16 -15.32
N ASP A 150 12.24 26.97 -14.27
CA ASP A 150 12.05 28.42 -14.32
C ASP A 150 13.12 29.17 -15.15
N THR A 151 14.29 28.56 -15.38
CA THR A 151 15.33 29.10 -16.28
C THR A 151 15.17 28.64 -17.73
N GLY A 152 14.16 27.81 -18.03
CA GLY A 152 13.95 27.20 -19.33
C GLY A 152 14.82 25.96 -19.59
N ALA A 153 15.62 25.51 -18.62
CA ALA A 153 16.40 24.28 -18.76
C ALA A 153 15.48 23.05 -18.78
N SER A 154 15.82 22.05 -19.60
CA SER A 154 15.07 20.81 -19.72
C SER A 154 15.83 19.63 -19.12
N ILE A 155 15.15 18.84 -18.30
CA ILE A 155 15.67 17.64 -17.63
C ILE A 155 14.83 16.47 -18.12
N SER A 156 15.44 15.49 -18.77
CA SER A 156 14.70 14.37 -19.38
C SER A 156 15.25 13.01 -19.01
N LYS A 157 14.37 12.02 -18.96
CA LYS A 157 14.69 10.59 -18.78
C LYS A 157 13.73 9.75 -19.61
N THR A 158 14.25 8.75 -20.33
CA THR A 158 13.49 7.95 -21.32
C THR A 158 13.81 6.45 -21.26
N ASP A 159 14.51 6.01 -20.21
CA ASP A 159 14.90 4.61 -19.97
C ASP A 159 13.87 3.84 -19.12
N GLY A 160 12.73 4.46 -18.79
CA GLY A 160 11.61 3.81 -18.14
C GLY A 160 10.84 2.91 -19.10
N ASN A 161 10.08 1.96 -18.55
CA ASN A 161 9.20 1.11 -19.33
C ASN A 161 8.11 0.47 -18.45
N PHE A 162 7.08 -0.04 -19.12
CA PHE A 162 6.05 -0.91 -18.55
C PHE A 162 5.53 -1.86 -19.63
N GLU A 163 4.89 -2.96 -19.23
CA GLU A 163 4.23 -3.89 -20.16
C GLU A 163 2.72 -3.78 -20.04
N VAL A 164 2.02 -3.67 -21.18
CA VAL A 164 0.59 -3.95 -21.26
C VAL A 164 0.42 -5.37 -21.77
N VAL A 165 -0.07 -6.25 -20.90
CA VAL A 165 -0.25 -7.66 -21.18
C VAL A 165 -1.49 -7.84 -22.04
N GLY A 166 -1.28 -8.28 -23.28
CA GLY A 166 -2.35 -8.69 -24.17
C GLY A 166 -3.02 -9.97 -23.65
N LEU A 167 -4.34 -9.93 -23.46
CA LEU A 167 -5.09 -11.12 -23.05
C LEU A 167 -5.34 -12.01 -24.27
N THR A 168 -4.67 -13.16 -24.31
CA THR A 168 -5.02 -14.22 -25.27
C THR A 168 -6.24 -14.95 -24.72
N LEU A 169 -7.39 -14.78 -25.38
CA LEU A 169 -8.59 -15.54 -25.03
C LEU A 169 -8.36 -16.99 -25.41
N ASN A 170 -8.14 -17.83 -24.40
CA ASN A 170 -8.14 -19.27 -24.59
C ASN A 170 -9.58 -19.71 -24.91
N ASN A 171 -9.76 -20.70 -25.80
CA ASN A 171 -11.08 -21.29 -26.13
C ASN A 171 -11.74 -22.05 -24.95
N GLY A 172 -11.29 -21.82 -23.72
CA GLY A 172 -11.88 -22.36 -22.51
C GLY A 172 -13.11 -21.56 -22.07
N ARG A 173 -13.87 -22.12 -21.12
CA ARG A 173 -15.02 -21.44 -20.53
C ARG A 173 -14.54 -20.23 -19.69
N PRO A 174 -15.03 -19.01 -19.95
CA PRO A 174 -14.70 -17.85 -19.13
C PRO A 174 -15.07 -18.07 -17.66
N ALA A 175 -14.21 -17.64 -16.74
CA ALA A 175 -14.49 -17.67 -15.32
C ALA A 175 -15.53 -16.60 -14.97
N LYS A 176 -16.66 -17.01 -14.36
CA LYS A 176 -17.68 -16.07 -13.86
C LYS A 176 -17.29 -15.47 -12.50
N ASN A 177 -16.63 -16.27 -11.66
CA ASN A 177 -16.23 -15.90 -10.30
C ASN A 177 -14.76 -16.24 -10.09
N VAL A 178 -14.06 -15.40 -9.32
CA VAL A 178 -12.69 -15.64 -8.86
C VAL A 178 -12.71 -15.64 -7.34
N VAL A 179 -12.20 -16.71 -6.73
CA VAL A 179 -12.08 -16.83 -5.27
C VAL A 179 -10.61 -17.10 -4.95
N ILE A 180 -10.00 -16.20 -4.20
CA ILE A 180 -8.62 -16.34 -3.72
C ILE A 180 -8.68 -16.69 -2.23
N MET A 181 -8.15 -17.86 -1.87
CA MET A 181 -7.95 -18.25 -0.48
C MET A 181 -6.48 -18.06 -0.11
N LEU A 182 -6.18 -16.99 0.63
CA LEU A 182 -4.83 -16.68 1.07
C LEU A 182 -4.58 -17.21 2.48
N GLY A 183 -3.66 -18.16 2.63
CA GLY A 183 -3.12 -18.52 3.93
C GLY A 183 -1.92 -17.64 4.27
N ASP A 184 -2.12 -16.59 5.08
CA ASP A 184 -1.04 -15.69 5.47
C ASP A 184 0.08 -16.47 6.21
N GLY A 185 1.33 -16.29 5.77
CA GLY A 185 2.49 -17.05 6.24
C GLY A 185 2.55 -18.53 5.85
N MET A 186 1.59 -19.06 5.06
CA MET A 186 1.47 -20.49 4.79
C MET A 186 2.42 -21.01 3.70
N GLY A 187 3.70 -21.18 4.06
CA GLY A 187 4.69 -21.88 3.23
C GLY A 187 4.47 -23.41 3.09
N ALA A 188 5.29 -24.06 2.27
CA ALA A 188 5.21 -25.51 2.01
C ALA A 188 5.35 -26.38 3.27
N ALA A 189 6.19 -25.97 4.22
CA ALA A 189 6.34 -26.65 5.51
C ALA A 189 5.03 -26.59 6.33
N HIS A 190 4.37 -25.43 6.38
CA HIS A 190 3.07 -25.26 7.06
C HIS A 190 2.00 -26.15 6.44
N ARG A 191 1.92 -26.25 5.10
CA ARG A 191 0.98 -27.16 4.42
C ARG A 191 1.22 -28.62 4.81
N THR A 192 2.47 -29.05 4.89
CA THR A 192 2.83 -30.42 5.27
C THR A 192 2.47 -30.70 6.74
N ALA A 193 2.79 -29.77 7.64
CA ALA A 193 2.41 -29.86 9.05
C ALA A 193 0.87 -29.93 9.20
N ALA A 194 0.13 -29.08 8.50
CA ALA A 194 -1.34 -29.11 8.50
C ALA A 194 -1.90 -30.46 8.01
N ARG A 195 -1.29 -31.07 6.99
CA ARG A 195 -1.68 -32.40 6.50
C ARG A 195 -1.51 -33.47 7.56
N ILE A 196 -0.36 -33.50 8.23
CA ILE A 196 -0.05 -34.45 9.31
C ILE A 196 -1.02 -34.26 10.48
N MET A 197 -1.23 -33.02 10.91
CA MET A 197 -2.09 -32.69 12.06
C MET A 197 -3.56 -32.98 11.80
N ALA A 198 -4.08 -32.63 10.61
CA ALA A 198 -5.50 -32.73 10.31
C ALA A 198 -5.93 -34.13 9.83
N LYS A 199 -5.02 -34.89 9.21
CA LYS A 199 -5.34 -36.20 8.62
C LYS A 199 -4.70 -37.37 9.36
N GLY A 200 -3.85 -37.11 10.35
CA GLY A 200 -3.05 -38.12 11.02
C GLY A 200 -1.91 -38.62 10.14
N TYR A 201 -1.06 -39.49 10.71
CA TYR A 201 0.04 -40.13 10.00
C TYR A 201 0.06 -41.63 10.25
N LEU A 202 0.49 -42.40 9.25
CA LEU A 202 0.68 -43.84 9.33
C LEU A 202 1.89 -44.23 8.49
N GLN A 203 2.80 -45.03 9.05
CA GLN A 203 4.02 -45.49 8.38
C GLN A 203 4.84 -44.33 7.76
N GLY A 204 4.95 -43.22 8.49
CA GLY A 204 5.72 -42.03 8.07
C GLY A 204 5.06 -41.15 7.01
N LYS A 205 3.79 -41.38 6.64
CA LYS A 205 3.05 -40.58 5.65
C LYS A 205 1.78 -40.01 6.26
N ALA A 206 1.43 -38.78 5.88
CA ALA A 206 0.10 -38.27 6.21
C ALA A 206 -0.98 -39.14 5.55
N GLN A 207 -2.05 -39.46 6.27
CA GLN A 207 -3.01 -40.47 5.82
C GLN A 207 -3.91 -39.99 4.67
N ASN A 208 -4.07 -38.68 4.50
CA ASN A 208 -4.89 -38.11 3.42
C ASN A 208 -4.40 -36.71 3.00
N ARG A 209 -4.95 -36.21 1.89
CA ARG A 209 -4.73 -34.88 1.32
C ARG A 209 -5.57 -33.81 2.02
N LEU A 210 -5.09 -32.57 2.04
CA LEU A 210 -5.92 -31.40 2.35
C LEU A 210 -6.83 -31.08 1.16
N ALA A 211 -7.90 -30.30 1.36
CA ALA A 211 -8.76 -29.86 0.26
C ALA A 211 -7.98 -29.10 -0.82
N MET A 212 -7.04 -28.22 -0.44
CA MET A 212 -6.17 -27.52 -1.39
C MET A 212 -5.21 -28.45 -2.16
N ASP A 213 -4.93 -29.66 -1.66
CA ASP A 213 -4.06 -30.62 -2.35
C ASP A 213 -4.79 -31.39 -3.47
N THR A 214 -6.10 -31.20 -3.62
CA THR A 214 -6.88 -31.82 -4.71
C THR A 214 -6.97 -30.95 -5.96
N PHE A 215 -6.46 -29.71 -5.89
CA PHE A 215 -6.43 -28.81 -7.04
C PHE A 215 -5.53 -29.41 -8.14
N PRO A 216 -5.96 -29.37 -9.42
CA PRO A 216 -5.26 -30.04 -10.51
C PRO A 216 -3.92 -29.38 -10.89
N TYR A 217 -3.72 -28.13 -10.47
CA TYR A 217 -2.53 -27.34 -10.78
C TYR A 217 -1.88 -26.82 -9.51
N THR A 218 -0.55 -26.80 -9.52
CA THR A 218 0.26 -26.21 -8.46
C THR A 218 1.42 -25.44 -9.09
N GLY A 219 1.84 -24.37 -8.44
CA GLY A 219 2.96 -23.55 -8.87
C GLY A 219 3.72 -23.03 -7.66
N MET A 220 4.95 -22.58 -7.92
CA MET A 220 5.76 -21.86 -6.94
C MET A 220 5.87 -20.40 -7.36
N VAL A 221 5.79 -19.49 -6.39
CA VAL A 221 5.88 -18.06 -6.61
C VAL A 221 7.01 -17.48 -5.76
N MET A 222 7.79 -16.56 -6.32
CA MET A 222 8.79 -15.79 -5.59
C MET A 222 8.13 -14.54 -5.00
N THR A 223 8.22 -14.37 -3.69
CA THR A 223 7.38 -13.41 -2.96
C THR A 223 8.08 -12.12 -2.57
N ALA A 224 9.36 -11.92 -2.90
CA ALA A 224 10.09 -10.70 -2.53
C ALA A 224 9.36 -9.41 -2.93
N SER A 225 9.46 -8.37 -2.10
CA SER A 225 8.95 -7.02 -2.40
C SER A 225 10.02 -6.20 -3.13
N LEU A 226 9.72 -4.94 -3.46
CA LEU A 226 10.67 -4.06 -4.16
C LEU A 226 11.89 -3.67 -3.32
N ASN A 227 11.78 -3.71 -1.98
CA ASN A 227 12.85 -3.31 -1.07
C ASN A 227 13.33 -4.43 -0.12
N SER A 228 12.78 -5.64 -0.22
CA SER A 228 13.14 -6.74 0.68
C SER A 228 13.00 -8.11 0.02
N ILE A 229 13.96 -9.00 0.30
CA ILE A 229 13.88 -10.43 -0.03
C ILE A 229 12.72 -11.09 0.72
N VAL A 230 12.42 -10.60 1.93
CA VAL A 230 11.30 -11.05 2.76
C VAL A 230 10.20 -9.99 2.71
N THR A 231 9.13 -10.31 1.98
CA THR A 231 7.94 -9.48 1.91
C THR A 231 7.18 -9.50 3.24
N ASP A 232 6.47 -8.41 3.54
CA ASP A 232 5.35 -8.45 4.47
C ASP A 232 4.01 -8.66 3.72
N SER A 233 2.90 -8.71 4.45
CA SER A 233 1.59 -9.08 3.90
C SER A 233 0.99 -8.05 2.93
N ALA A 234 1.36 -6.77 3.03
CA ALA A 234 0.80 -5.68 2.20
C ALA A 234 1.13 -5.87 0.70
N PRO A 235 2.39 -5.75 0.26
CA PRO A 235 2.79 -6.17 -1.08
C PRO A 235 2.55 -7.67 -1.30
N GLY A 236 2.56 -8.50 -0.25
CA GLY A 236 2.25 -9.93 -0.35
C GLY A 236 0.93 -10.19 -1.06
N MET A 237 -0.16 -9.59 -0.56
CA MET A 237 -1.48 -9.74 -1.18
C MET A 237 -1.66 -8.84 -2.40
N SER A 238 -1.24 -7.57 -2.32
CA SER A 238 -1.42 -6.59 -3.41
C SER A 238 -0.81 -7.10 -4.72
N ASN A 239 0.35 -7.74 -4.68
CA ASN A 239 0.99 -8.30 -5.87
C ASN A 239 0.14 -9.41 -6.55
N TYR A 240 -0.58 -10.23 -5.77
CA TYR A 240 -1.43 -11.30 -6.30
C TYR A 240 -2.67 -10.76 -7.04
N VAL A 241 -3.15 -9.58 -6.66
CA VAL A 241 -4.38 -8.99 -7.21
C VAL A 241 -4.15 -7.72 -8.03
N SER A 242 -2.91 -7.27 -8.22
CA SER A 242 -2.59 -6.15 -9.12
C SER A 242 -1.61 -6.53 -10.23
N GLY A 243 -0.85 -7.62 -10.06
CA GLY A 243 0.23 -8.01 -10.96
C GLY A 243 1.50 -7.15 -10.83
N ASN A 244 1.55 -6.22 -9.87
CA ASN A 244 2.65 -5.27 -9.71
C ASN A 244 3.30 -5.43 -8.34
N LYS A 245 4.63 -5.31 -8.27
CA LYS A 245 5.36 -5.30 -7.01
C LYS A 245 5.29 -3.93 -6.33
N ALA A 246 5.17 -3.93 -5.01
CA ALA A 246 5.33 -2.75 -4.16
C ALA A 246 6.42 -2.94 -3.09
N GLN A 247 6.75 -1.91 -2.31
CA GLN A 247 7.61 -2.04 -1.13
C GLN A 247 6.83 -2.56 0.08
N ASN A 248 7.56 -3.07 1.09
CA ASN A 248 6.92 -3.43 2.35
C ASN A 248 6.14 -2.25 2.94
N ASN A 249 5.01 -2.56 3.58
CA ASN A 249 3.98 -1.62 4.09
C ASN A 249 3.03 -0.99 3.05
N GLN A 250 3.27 -1.17 1.75
CA GLN A 250 2.48 -0.48 0.71
C GLN A 250 1.31 -1.33 0.22
N GLU A 251 0.13 -0.73 0.23
CA GLU A 251 -1.13 -1.24 -0.29
C GLU A 251 -1.47 -0.49 -1.59
N GLY A 252 -1.47 -1.19 -2.73
CA GLY A 252 -2.00 -0.64 -3.99
C GLY A 252 -1.25 0.57 -4.57
N VAL A 253 -0.01 0.82 -4.13
CA VAL A 253 0.79 1.98 -4.54
C VAL A 253 2.23 1.59 -4.84
N PHE A 254 2.89 2.36 -5.71
CA PHE A 254 4.32 2.30 -5.92
C PHE A 254 5.08 3.23 -4.94
N PRO A 255 6.39 3.02 -4.77
CA PRO A 255 7.24 3.90 -3.97
C PRO A 255 7.27 5.33 -4.49
N ASP A 256 7.26 6.27 -3.56
CA ASP A 256 7.27 7.71 -3.76
C ASP A 256 8.32 8.36 -2.85
N ASP A 257 8.69 9.59 -3.14
CA ASP A 257 9.51 10.46 -2.29
C ASP A 257 8.68 11.57 -1.61
N THR A 258 7.35 11.49 -1.64
CA THR A 258 6.42 12.27 -0.82
C THR A 258 6.22 11.63 0.57
N GLN A 259 5.83 12.42 1.57
CA GLN A 259 5.59 11.95 2.94
C GLN A 259 4.15 11.48 3.20
N ASP A 260 3.19 12.04 2.47
CA ASP A 260 1.80 11.71 2.69
C ASP A 260 1.55 10.27 2.23
N ALA A 261 1.14 9.43 3.18
CA ALA A 261 0.93 8.02 2.94
C ALA A 261 -0.15 7.73 1.89
N PHE A 262 -1.01 8.70 1.58
CA PHE A 262 -2.10 8.54 0.62
C PHE A 262 -1.86 9.22 -0.74
N ASP A 263 -0.70 9.86 -0.93
CA ASP A 263 -0.30 10.56 -2.16
C ASP A 263 0.51 9.69 -3.15
N ASN A 264 1.01 8.55 -2.67
CA ASN A 264 1.81 7.64 -3.48
C ASN A 264 1.12 7.26 -4.81
N PRO A 265 1.89 7.06 -5.89
CA PRO A 265 1.36 6.71 -7.20
C PRO A 265 0.64 5.36 -7.16
N ARG A 266 -0.63 5.36 -7.54
CA ARG A 266 -1.54 4.20 -7.44
C ARG A 266 -1.46 3.29 -8.67
N PHE A 267 -1.86 2.05 -8.47
CA PHE A 267 -2.22 1.13 -9.55
C PHE A 267 -3.51 0.40 -9.20
N GLU A 268 -4.34 0.15 -10.20
CA GLU A 268 -5.68 -0.40 -10.02
C GLU A 268 -5.63 -1.87 -9.58
N TYR A 269 -6.42 -2.23 -8.57
CA TYR A 269 -6.61 -3.62 -8.16
C TYR A 269 -7.47 -4.39 -9.16
N LEU A 270 -7.38 -5.73 -9.12
CA LEU A 270 -8.25 -6.61 -9.90
C LEU A 270 -9.73 -6.38 -9.58
N SER A 271 -10.07 -6.08 -8.33
CA SER A 271 -11.44 -5.75 -7.87
C SER A 271 -11.97 -4.52 -8.62
N GLU A 272 -11.22 -3.42 -8.60
CA GLU A 272 -11.55 -2.15 -9.26
C GLU A 272 -11.63 -2.32 -10.78
N PHE A 273 -10.63 -2.97 -11.37
CA PHE A 273 -10.59 -3.23 -12.80
C PHE A 273 -11.81 -4.04 -13.26
N LEU A 274 -12.14 -5.13 -12.55
CA LEU A 274 -13.30 -5.97 -12.87
C LEU A 274 -14.62 -5.30 -12.54
N HIS A 275 -14.68 -4.44 -11.51
CA HIS A 275 -15.87 -3.65 -11.23
C HIS A 275 -16.13 -2.65 -12.35
N ARG A 276 -15.13 -1.84 -12.70
CA ARG A 276 -15.22 -0.83 -13.76
C ARG A 276 -15.52 -1.42 -15.13
N THR A 277 -14.91 -2.56 -15.48
CA THR A 277 -15.03 -3.14 -16.83
C THR A 277 -16.12 -4.20 -16.98
N LYS A 278 -16.57 -4.82 -15.88
CA LYS A 278 -17.55 -5.92 -15.90
C LYS A 278 -18.69 -5.79 -14.89
N GLY A 279 -18.68 -4.78 -14.02
CA GLY A 279 -19.67 -4.62 -12.95
C GLY A 279 -19.55 -5.70 -11.86
N SER A 280 -18.36 -6.30 -11.69
CA SER A 280 -18.14 -7.35 -10.70
C SER A 280 -18.28 -6.84 -9.27
N SER A 281 -18.67 -7.71 -8.35
CA SER A 281 -18.71 -7.39 -6.91
C SER A 281 -17.46 -7.92 -6.20
N LEU A 282 -17.00 -7.18 -5.19
CA LEU A 282 -15.93 -7.58 -4.29
C LEU A 282 -16.50 -8.08 -2.96
N GLY A 283 -15.97 -9.20 -2.48
CA GLY A 283 -16.16 -9.69 -1.12
C GLY A 283 -14.82 -9.97 -0.45
N VAL A 284 -14.63 -9.47 0.77
CA VAL A 284 -13.44 -9.67 1.59
C VAL A 284 -13.86 -10.35 2.89
N VAL A 285 -13.26 -11.51 3.16
CA VAL A 285 -13.52 -12.31 4.37
C VAL A 285 -12.19 -12.70 4.98
N THR A 286 -12.00 -12.42 6.26
CA THR A 286 -10.76 -12.68 6.98
C THR A 286 -11.02 -13.09 8.43
N THR A 287 -10.06 -13.78 9.02
CA THR A 287 -10.02 -14.01 10.48
C THR A 287 -9.25 -12.91 11.22
N ALA A 288 -8.55 -12.03 10.50
CA ALA A 288 -7.85 -10.88 11.07
C ALA A 288 -8.80 -9.69 11.28
N ASP A 289 -8.28 -8.58 11.78
CA ASP A 289 -8.91 -7.28 11.60
C ASP A 289 -9.11 -7.05 10.10
N VAL A 290 -10.29 -6.57 9.70
CA VAL A 290 -10.52 -6.20 8.30
C VAL A 290 -9.62 -5.04 7.84
N PHE A 291 -9.04 -4.28 8.77
CA PHE A 291 -8.04 -3.25 8.48
C PHE A 291 -6.66 -3.83 8.11
N ASP A 292 -6.36 -5.07 8.50
CA ASP A 292 -5.01 -5.63 8.32
C ASP A 292 -4.64 -5.67 6.83
N ALA A 293 -3.35 -5.82 6.55
CA ALA A 293 -2.82 -5.65 5.21
C ALA A 293 -3.49 -6.54 4.17
N THR A 294 -3.58 -7.84 4.45
CA THR A 294 -4.16 -8.82 3.51
C THR A 294 -5.57 -8.43 3.03
N PRO A 295 -6.55 -8.12 3.91
CA PRO A 295 -7.85 -7.63 3.44
C PRO A 295 -7.78 -6.24 2.78
N ALA A 296 -6.99 -5.29 3.31
CA ALA A 296 -6.84 -3.94 2.76
C ALA A 296 -6.28 -3.93 1.32
N ALA A 297 -5.36 -4.84 1.03
CA ALA A 297 -4.68 -5.07 -0.26
C ALA A 297 -5.58 -5.53 -1.42
N ASN A 298 -6.89 -5.25 -1.35
CA ASN A 298 -7.88 -5.54 -2.39
C ASN A 298 -8.74 -4.31 -2.72
N ALA A 299 -8.61 -3.22 -1.98
CA ALA A 299 -9.54 -2.10 -2.04
C ALA A 299 -8.97 -0.75 -1.59
N VAL A 300 -7.77 -0.71 -1.02
CA VAL A 300 -7.23 0.47 -0.35
C VAL A 300 -5.86 0.84 -0.90
N HIS A 301 -5.61 2.14 -1.06
CA HIS A 301 -4.33 2.68 -1.51
C HIS A 301 -3.66 3.48 -0.39
N THR A 302 -2.50 3.03 0.08
CA THR A 302 -1.67 3.72 1.08
C THR A 302 -0.26 3.16 1.08
N SER A 303 0.76 3.99 1.32
CA SER A 303 2.13 3.49 1.54
C SER A 303 2.39 3.00 2.97
N ASN A 304 1.40 3.12 3.85
CA ASN A 304 1.49 2.70 5.23
C ASN A 304 0.29 1.85 5.65
N ARG A 305 0.49 0.53 5.71
CA ARG A 305 -0.46 -0.46 6.25
C ARG A 305 -0.89 -0.23 7.70
N GLY A 306 -0.22 0.66 8.43
CA GLY A 306 -0.57 1.06 9.80
C GLY A 306 -1.63 2.15 9.90
N ASN A 307 -2.07 2.74 8.77
CA ASN A 307 -3.07 3.80 8.74
C ASN A 307 -4.50 3.29 8.93
N GLY A 308 -4.77 2.64 10.07
CA GLY A 308 -5.99 1.87 10.27
C GLY A 308 -7.29 2.66 10.13
N THR A 309 -7.32 3.94 10.50
CA THR A 309 -8.53 4.79 10.33
C THR A 309 -8.79 5.04 8.84
N GLY A 310 -7.81 5.50 8.09
CA GLY A 310 -7.96 5.78 6.66
C GLY A 310 -8.18 4.52 5.82
N ILE A 311 -7.62 3.38 6.24
CA ILE A 311 -7.87 2.08 5.60
C ILE A 311 -9.36 1.71 5.70
N VAL A 312 -9.94 1.76 6.91
CA VAL A 312 -11.35 1.36 7.05
C VAL A 312 -12.30 2.35 6.37
N ASP A 313 -11.95 3.63 6.35
CA ASP A 313 -12.77 4.65 5.69
C ASP A 313 -12.79 4.45 4.18
N GLN A 314 -11.65 4.16 3.55
CA GLN A 314 -11.59 3.85 2.12
C GLN A 314 -12.47 2.65 1.72
N PHE A 315 -12.62 1.62 2.56
CA PHE A 315 -13.56 0.52 2.24
C PHE A 315 -14.99 1.01 2.02
N LEU A 316 -15.45 2.01 2.77
CA LEU A 316 -16.79 2.59 2.59
C LEU A 316 -16.81 3.64 1.49
N ASP A 317 -15.86 4.57 1.56
CA ASP A 317 -15.83 5.76 0.71
C ASP A 317 -15.62 5.40 -0.77
N ASP A 318 -14.74 4.44 -1.03
CA ASP A 318 -14.42 3.93 -2.36
C ASP A 318 -15.13 2.59 -2.65
N ALA A 319 -16.19 2.23 -1.90
CA ALA A 319 -16.95 1.01 -2.11
C ALA A 319 -17.50 0.87 -3.55
N ASN A 320 -17.80 2.01 -4.20
CA ASN A 320 -18.26 2.03 -5.59
C ASN A 320 -17.12 1.91 -6.62
N LEU A 321 -15.87 2.18 -6.25
CA LEU A 321 -14.73 1.95 -7.13
C LEU A 321 -14.38 0.46 -7.15
N THR A 322 -14.41 -0.17 -5.98
CA THR A 322 -13.99 -1.55 -5.77
C THR A 322 -15.12 -2.56 -5.97
N GLY A 323 -16.37 -2.09 -5.98
CA GLY A 323 -17.56 -2.94 -6.03
C GLY A 323 -17.82 -3.69 -4.72
N LEU A 324 -17.36 -3.17 -3.57
CA LEU A 324 -17.47 -3.84 -2.28
C LEU A 324 -18.94 -4.13 -1.91
N LYS A 325 -19.23 -5.41 -1.66
CA LYS A 325 -20.53 -5.89 -1.18
C LYS A 325 -20.40 -6.64 0.14
N VAL A 326 -19.29 -7.32 0.40
CA VAL A 326 -19.11 -8.10 1.63
C VAL A 326 -17.78 -7.72 2.27
N LEU A 327 -17.82 -7.32 3.54
CA LEU A 327 -16.64 -7.11 4.37
C LEU A 327 -16.85 -7.82 5.70
N MET A 328 -16.08 -8.88 5.96
CA MET A 328 -16.26 -9.71 7.16
C MET A 328 -14.94 -10.05 7.84
N GLY A 329 -14.90 -9.92 9.17
CA GLY A 329 -13.76 -10.32 10.00
C GLY A 329 -13.82 -9.74 11.41
N GLY A 330 -12.64 -9.47 11.98
CA GLY A 330 -12.47 -8.76 13.25
C GLY A 330 -12.29 -7.25 13.07
N GLY A 331 -11.77 -6.58 14.11
CA GLY A 331 -11.33 -5.19 14.02
C GLY A 331 -12.41 -4.13 14.24
N ARG A 332 -13.50 -4.45 14.94
CA ARG A 332 -14.61 -3.50 15.19
C ARG A 332 -14.14 -2.17 15.81
N LYS A 333 -13.06 -2.17 16.60
CA LYS A 333 -12.46 -0.96 17.20
C LYS A 333 -12.18 0.18 16.22
N TRP A 334 -11.93 -0.11 14.94
CA TRP A 334 -11.65 0.89 13.91
C TRP A 334 -12.90 1.56 13.34
N PHE A 335 -14.08 0.98 13.57
CA PHE A 335 -15.35 1.45 13.02
C PHE A 335 -16.15 2.30 14.02
N LEU A 336 -15.69 2.36 15.27
CA LEU A 336 -16.35 3.06 16.37
C LEU A 336 -15.82 4.49 16.52
N PRO A 337 -16.68 5.52 16.68
CA PRO A 337 -16.27 6.89 17.02
C PRO A 337 -15.33 6.99 18.22
N SER A 338 -14.34 7.87 18.16
CA SER A 338 -13.39 8.08 19.27
C SER A 338 -14.05 8.72 20.51
N ASN A 339 -15.08 9.52 20.31
CA ASN A 339 -15.82 10.23 21.36
C ASN A 339 -17.02 9.44 21.93
N LEU A 340 -17.24 8.19 21.52
CA LEU A 340 -18.26 7.34 22.11
C LEU A 340 -18.01 7.28 23.62
N THR A 341 -18.82 7.97 24.42
CA THR A 341 -18.79 7.82 25.87
C THR A 341 -19.37 6.45 26.19
N GLN A 342 -18.68 5.67 27.04
CA GLN A 342 -19.30 4.52 27.69
C GLN A 342 -20.42 5.04 28.61
N SER A 343 -21.61 5.30 28.06
CA SER A 343 -22.80 5.35 28.89
C SER A 343 -23.01 3.93 29.39
N ALA A 344 -22.88 3.74 30.71
CA ALA A 344 -23.28 2.53 31.41
C ALA A 344 -24.82 2.39 31.37
N GLY A 345 -25.39 2.25 30.16
CA GLY A 345 -26.76 1.82 29.95
C GLY A 345 -26.91 0.34 30.29
N THR A 346 -27.96 0.03 31.03
CA THR A 346 -28.28 -1.23 31.71
C THR A 346 -28.46 -2.47 30.83
N ASP A 347 -28.17 -2.39 29.53
CA ASP A 347 -28.32 -3.53 28.62
C ASP A 347 -26.98 -4.28 28.46
N ALA A 348 -26.82 -5.32 29.29
CA ALA A 348 -25.64 -6.18 29.33
C ALA A 348 -25.56 -7.15 28.12
N THR A 349 -26.60 -7.23 27.29
CA THR A 349 -26.62 -8.10 26.10
C THR A 349 -25.81 -7.52 24.93
N ALA A 350 -25.56 -6.21 24.91
CA ALA A 350 -24.69 -5.54 23.95
C ALA A 350 -23.22 -5.41 24.39
N ARG A 351 -22.82 -6.03 25.52
CA ARG A 351 -21.52 -5.76 26.19
C ARG A 351 -20.69 -7.00 26.54
N THR A 352 -20.92 -8.13 25.89
CA THR A 352 -20.03 -9.31 26.01
C THR A 352 -19.14 -9.42 24.77
N PHE A 353 -18.45 -8.34 24.41
CA PHE A 353 -17.45 -8.35 23.35
C PHE A 353 -16.08 -8.42 24.00
N ASP A 354 -15.44 -9.59 23.89
CA ASP A 354 -14.07 -9.95 24.30
C ASP A 354 -13.33 -8.93 25.17
N VAL A 355 -13.09 -9.30 26.44
CA VAL A 355 -12.02 -8.69 27.25
C VAL A 355 -10.73 -8.79 26.44
N GLN A 356 -10.26 -7.67 25.88
CA GLN A 356 -8.95 -7.61 25.26
C GLN A 356 -7.87 -7.96 26.30
N PRO A 357 -6.81 -8.70 25.92
CA PRO A 357 -5.62 -8.82 26.75
C PRO A 357 -5.09 -7.42 27.10
N SER A 358 -4.79 -7.21 28.38
CA SER A 358 -4.18 -5.97 28.87
C SER A 358 -2.92 -5.63 28.05
N GLY A 359 -2.87 -4.45 27.42
CA GLY A 359 -1.68 -3.95 26.71
C GLY A 359 -1.92 -3.19 25.41
N LEU A 360 -3.15 -3.18 24.87
CA LEU A 360 -3.52 -2.34 23.73
C LEU A 360 -4.18 -1.06 24.26
N GLY A 361 -3.53 0.09 24.05
CA GLY A 361 -3.91 1.40 24.59
C GLY A 361 -5.19 2.01 24.02
N SER A 362 -6.30 1.26 23.92
CA SER A 362 -7.61 1.82 23.58
C SER A 362 -8.21 2.57 24.77
N THR A 363 -8.83 3.71 24.49
CA THR A 363 -9.63 4.50 25.45
C THR A 363 -10.78 3.68 26.04
N ALA A 364 -11.42 4.22 27.08
CA ALA A 364 -12.50 3.58 27.81
C ALA A 364 -13.62 2.97 26.94
N ASN A 365 -13.78 3.38 25.68
CA ASN A 365 -14.83 2.91 24.75
C ASN A 365 -14.40 1.84 23.74
N GLY A 366 -13.14 1.39 23.76
CA GLY A 366 -12.65 0.35 22.84
C GLY A 366 -12.46 0.80 21.38
N SER A 367 -12.53 2.11 21.07
CA SER A 367 -12.20 2.65 19.74
C SER A 367 -10.68 2.77 19.54
N ALA A 368 -10.23 2.60 18.30
CA ALA A 368 -8.87 2.85 17.84
C ALA A 368 -8.78 3.97 16.78
N ARG A 369 -9.90 4.64 16.46
CA ARG A 369 -9.93 5.73 15.46
C ARG A 369 -9.15 6.95 15.94
N LYS A 370 -8.38 7.54 15.03
CA LYS A 370 -7.64 8.79 15.27
C LYS A 370 -7.41 9.53 13.96
N ALA A 371 -7.54 10.86 13.99
CA ALA A 371 -7.33 11.73 12.85
C ALA A 371 -5.92 11.57 12.23
N ALA A 372 -4.90 11.31 13.05
CA ALA A 372 -3.52 11.18 12.60
C ALA A 372 -3.24 9.93 11.72
N SER A 373 -4.17 8.97 11.65
CA SER A 373 -4.09 7.82 10.73
C SER A 373 -5.24 7.78 9.74
N ASP A 374 -5.99 8.88 9.66
CA ASP A 374 -7.07 9.07 8.71
C ASP A 374 -6.52 9.65 7.40
N TYR A 375 -7.35 9.77 6.36
CA TYR A 375 -6.91 10.19 5.04
C TYR A 375 -7.63 11.43 4.53
N VAL A 376 -6.88 12.23 3.77
CA VAL A 376 -7.41 13.27 2.88
C VAL A 376 -6.63 13.17 1.59
N LEU A 377 -7.31 12.96 0.47
CA LEU A 377 -6.64 12.81 -0.82
C LEU A 377 -6.36 14.18 -1.47
N PRO A 378 -5.17 14.33 -2.08
CA PRO A 378 -4.90 15.41 -3.01
C PRO A 378 -5.94 15.47 -4.14
N ALA A 379 -6.25 16.69 -4.58
CA ALA A 379 -7.29 16.92 -5.59
C ALA A 379 -7.00 16.23 -6.94
N ASP A 380 -5.73 16.06 -7.29
CA ASP A 380 -5.33 15.34 -8.51
C ASP A 380 -5.60 13.84 -8.43
N ILE A 381 -5.46 13.24 -7.25
CA ILE A 381 -5.83 11.84 -7.02
C ILE A 381 -7.34 11.68 -7.09
N VAL A 382 -8.10 12.55 -6.42
CA VAL A 382 -9.57 12.58 -6.49
C VAL A 382 -10.04 12.65 -7.94
N ALA A 383 -9.47 13.57 -8.73
CA ALA A 383 -9.83 13.74 -10.14
C ALA A 383 -9.41 12.54 -11.02
N GLY A 384 -8.18 12.03 -10.88
CA GLY A 384 -7.66 10.96 -11.73
C GLY A 384 -8.28 9.59 -11.46
N TRP A 385 -8.56 9.31 -10.19
CA TRP A 385 -9.10 8.02 -9.75
C TRP A 385 -10.61 8.02 -9.56
N ASN A 386 -11.25 9.20 -9.52
CA ASN A 386 -12.63 9.36 -9.07
C ASN A 386 -12.83 8.78 -7.66
N ALA A 387 -11.80 8.91 -6.82
CA ALA A 387 -11.79 8.48 -5.43
C ALA A 387 -12.46 9.51 -4.53
N ALA A 388 -13.01 9.07 -3.41
CA ALA A 388 -13.53 9.96 -2.41
C ALA A 388 -12.40 10.82 -1.79
N PRO A 389 -12.63 12.11 -1.53
CA PRO A 389 -11.60 12.99 -0.99
C PRO A 389 -11.17 12.65 0.44
N GLY A 390 -11.97 11.91 1.21
CA GLY A 390 -11.74 11.66 2.62
C GLY A 390 -11.90 12.91 3.50
N ALA A 391 -11.79 12.70 4.81
CA ALA A 391 -11.79 13.75 5.83
C ALA A 391 -11.12 13.23 7.10
N LEU A 392 -10.40 14.09 7.81
CA LEU A 392 -9.85 13.72 9.12
C LEU A 392 -10.97 13.75 10.18
N ASP A 393 -11.56 12.60 10.47
CA ASP A 393 -12.66 12.48 11.44
C ASP A 393 -12.51 11.26 12.36
N ALA A 394 -11.89 11.50 13.51
CA ALA A 394 -11.77 10.49 14.58
C ALA A 394 -13.13 10.08 15.17
N ASN A 395 -14.18 10.89 15.01
CA ASN A 395 -15.50 10.67 15.58
C ASN A 395 -16.50 10.07 14.58
N ARG A 396 -16.04 9.75 13.36
CA ARG A 396 -16.87 9.11 12.35
C ARG A 396 -17.40 7.77 12.85
N ASP A 397 -18.73 7.59 12.77
CA ASP A 397 -19.38 6.30 12.99
C ASP A 397 -19.45 5.53 11.68
N LEU A 398 -18.46 4.66 11.48
CA LEU A 398 -18.33 3.96 10.22
C LEU A 398 -19.34 2.81 10.10
N ILE A 399 -19.76 2.19 11.21
CA ILE A 399 -20.83 1.18 11.20
C ILE A 399 -22.13 1.82 10.70
N ALA A 400 -22.50 2.97 11.27
CA ALA A 400 -23.67 3.72 10.82
C ALA A 400 -23.53 4.18 9.37
N GLY A 401 -22.31 4.53 8.94
CA GLY A 401 -21.99 4.84 7.54
C GLY A 401 -22.26 3.68 6.59
N PHE A 402 -21.78 2.47 6.91
CA PHE A 402 -22.05 1.26 6.12
C PHE A 402 -23.56 0.93 6.09
N GLN A 403 -24.25 1.03 7.22
CA GLN A 403 -25.70 0.82 7.26
C GLN A 403 -26.46 1.83 6.38
N SER A 404 -26.05 3.11 6.42
CA SER A 404 -26.61 4.16 5.56
C SER A 404 -26.34 3.91 4.08
N ALA A 405 -25.21 3.26 3.75
CA ALA A 405 -24.88 2.80 2.41
C ALA A 405 -25.58 1.48 2.00
N GLY A 406 -26.49 0.97 2.83
CA GLY A 406 -27.33 -0.19 2.56
C GLY A 406 -26.71 -1.54 2.96
N PHE A 407 -25.64 -1.56 3.76
CA PHE A 407 -25.08 -2.80 4.29
C PHE A 407 -25.91 -3.30 5.48
N THR A 408 -26.29 -4.57 5.46
CA THR A 408 -26.74 -5.26 6.67
C THR A 408 -25.54 -5.43 7.60
N TYR A 409 -25.69 -5.04 8.88
CA TYR A 409 -24.64 -5.19 9.88
C TYR A 409 -24.88 -6.43 10.76
N ALA A 410 -23.87 -7.28 10.87
CA ALA A 410 -23.85 -8.46 11.72
C ALA A 410 -22.68 -8.39 12.72
N PRO A 411 -22.94 -8.11 14.02
CA PRO A 411 -21.88 -8.07 15.04
C PRO A 411 -21.45 -9.45 15.53
N ASP A 412 -22.22 -10.50 15.28
CA ASP A 412 -21.98 -11.86 15.80
C ASP A 412 -22.60 -12.93 14.87
N ASN A 413 -22.39 -14.21 15.21
CA ASN A 413 -22.89 -15.33 14.41
C ASN A 413 -24.43 -15.39 14.38
N THR A 414 -25.11 -15.05 15.47
CA THR A 414 -26.58 -15.07 15.53
C THR A 414 -27.16 -14.06 14.55
N ALA A 415 -26.65 -12.83 14.55
CA ALA A 415 -27.05 -11.79 13.61
C ALA A 415 -26.67 -12.13 12.17
N LEU A 416 -25.50 -12.74 11.95
CA LEU A 416 -25.07 -13.20 10.63
C LEU A 416 -26.02 -14.25 10.06
N GLN A 417 -26.41 -15.25 10.87
CA GLN A 417 -27.36 -16.28 10.46
C GLN A 417 -28.75 -15.69 10.21
N ALA A 418 -29.18 -14.74 11.04
CA ALA A 418 -30.46 -14.05 10.87
C ALA A 418 -30.51 -13.13 9.63
N ALA A 419 -29.36 -12.63 9.17
CA ALA A 419 -29.28 -11.74 8.01
C ALA A 419 -29.64 -12.44 6.68
N GLY A 420 -29.54 -13.77 6.61
CA GLY A 420 -29.81 -14.53 5.39
C GLY A 420 -28.80 -14.23 4.28
N THR A 421 -29.27 -13.73 3.14
CA THR A 421 -28.44 -13.41 1.96
C THR A 421 -28.63 -11.95 1.52
N PRO A 422 -28.18 -10.97 2.31
CA PRO A 422 -28.33 -9.57 1.95
C PRO A 422 -27.44 -9.20 0.77
N ASP A 423 -27.85 -8.19 -0.01
CA ASP A 423 -27.07 -7.68 -1.15
C ASP A 423 -25.72 -7.08 -0.74
N LYS A 424 -25.66 -6.56 0.50
CA LYS A 424 -24.48 -5.95 1.11
C LYS A 424 -24.39 -6.35 2.58
N LEU A 425 -23.20 -6.74 3.05
CA LEU A 425 -22.98 -7.26 4.40
C LEU A 425 -21.70 -6.72 5.02
N LEU A 426 -21.81 -6.16 6.22
CA LEU A 426 -20.70 -5.83 7.10
C LEU A 426 -20.76 -6.76 8.32
N GLY A 427 -19.77 -7.64 8.46
CA GLY A 427 -19.65 -8.58 9.58
C GLY A 427 -18.41 -8.28 10.42
N LEU A 428 -18.59 -7.75 11.65
CA LEU A 428 -17.47 -7.42 12.54
C LEU A 428 -17.61 -8.18 13.85
N PHE A 429 -16.94 -9.33 13.95
CA PHE A 429 -17.23 -10.34 14.96
C PHE A 429 -16.38 -10.24 16.24
N SER A 430 -15.34 -9.40 16.25
CA SER A 430 -14.52 -9.12 17.43
C SER A 430 -13.98 -7.68 17.39
N LEU A 431 -13.57 -7.16 18.55
CA LEU A 431 -12.93 -5.84 18.66
C LEU A 431 -11.59 -5.80 17.92
N SER A 432 -10.87 -6.93 17.90
CA SER A 432 -9.60 -7.12 17.22
C SER A 432 -9.69 -8.39 16.36
N ASN A 433 -8.56 -9.04 16.06
CA ASN A 433 -8.53 -10.29 15.29
C ASN A 433 -9.50 -11.32 15.90
N MET A 434 -10.08 -12.17 15.06
CA MET A 434 -10.93 -13.25 15.54
C MET A 434 -10.14 -14.24 16.41
N ASN A 435 -10.80 -14.79 17.42
CA ASN A 435 -10.16 -15.58 18.46
C ASN A 435 -9.86 -17.03 18.03
N VAL A 436 -8.61 -17.29 17.64
CA VAL A 436 -8.12 -18.61 17.25
C VAL A 436 -8.17 -19.64 18.40
N ALA A 437 -8.17 -19.21 19.68
CA ALA A 437 -8.24 -20.12 20.81
C ALA A 437 -9.65 -20.71 20.98
N LEU A 438 -10.70 -19.93 20.70
CA LEU A 438 -12.07 -20.43 20.69
C LEU A 438 -12.26 -21.52 19.63
N ASP A 439 -11.72 -21.34 18.42
CA ASP A 439 -11.73 -22.36 17.37
C ASP A 439 -11.05 -23.66 17.82
N LYS A 440 -9.89 -23.56 18.48
CA LYS A 440 -9.18 -24.73 19.03
C LYS A 440 -9.99 -25.45 20.11
N ILE A 441 -10.62 -24.70 21.02
CA ILE A 441 -11.40 -25.27 22.13
C ILE A 441 -12.67 -25.93 21.61
N ASN A 442 -13.39 -25.27 20.71
CA ASN A 442 -14.64 -25.78 20.15
C ASN A 442 -14.37 -26.97 19.22
N GLY A 443 -13.30 -26.93 18.43
CA GLY A 443 -12.84 -28.09 17.67
C GLY A 443 -12.52 -29.31 18.56
N ARG A 444 -11.89 -29.12 19.72
CA ARG A 444 -11.69 -30.19 20.71
C ARG A 444 -12.99 -30.71 21.33
N ARG A 445 -14.03 -29.88 21.37
CA ARG A 445 -15.36 -30.23 21.90
C ARG A 445 -16.28 -30.84 20.83
N GLY A 446 -15.83 -30.98 19.59
CA GLY A 446 -16.64 -31.49 18.48
C GLY A 446 -17.76 -30.52 18.06
N THR A 447 -17.68 -29.25 18.46
CA THR A 447 -18.65 -28.21 18.09
C THR A 447 -18.06 -27.32 17.00
N SER A 448 -18.83 -27.09 15.93
CA SER A 448 -18.48 -26.13 14.88
C SER A 448 -18.44 -24.71 15.46
N THR A 449 -17.48 -23.89 15.04
CA THR A 449 -17.46 -22.43 15.27
C THR A 449 -18.09 -21.62 14.14
N ILE A 450 -18.47 -22.32 13.06
CA ILE A 450 -19.31 -21.81 11.97
C ILE A 450 -20.76 -22.11 12.33
#